data_AF-A0A6J4TDW7-F1
#
_entry.id   AF-A0A6J4TDW7-F1
#
_cell.length_a   1.000
_cell.length_b   1.000
_cell.length_c   1.000
_cell.angle_alpha   90.00
_cell.angle_beta   90.00
_cell.angle_gamma   90.00
#
_symmetry.space_group_name_H-M   'P 1'
#
loop_
_entity.id
_entity.type
_entity.pdbx_description
1 polymer ?
#
loop_
_entity_poly.entity_id
_entity_poly.type
_entity_poly.pdbx_seq_one_letter_code
_entity_poly.pdbx_strand_id
1 'polypeptide(L)'
;GDARFGRAARRALGAFERPAPLGVAVAHGQGQRYTMYSFAPRLRIYNGELQALIGLRDVARISGSRRARRLFARGEPVARRSVRALDTGAWSLYSEGGAESTVEYHRLVGTFLQGMCTRTGTRTYCAAGRRLARYVGEPPRMQVRAQRRPYARRRTGITFTLSKVSDVMVQVLDRRGHVAFARGMRLSRGRHRLVWVPRHTGRHRLRIVAVGPGGTRAAVQRTLIAKAVPTKASKKAKAAARKRAATAARERAAKAARVRAARGSAR
;
A
#
# COMPACT_ATOMS: atom_id res chain seq x y z
N GLY A 1 -33.18 -9.37 33.18
CA GLY A 1 -32.15 -10.18 32.51
C GLY A 1 -31.60 -11.20 33.48
N ASP A 2 -31.35 -12.43 33.04
CA ASP A 2 -30.97 -13.55 33.93
C ASP A 2 -29.61 -13.31 34.61
N ALA A 3 -29.62 -13.34 35.95
CA ALA A 3 -28.46 -13.09 36.81
C ALA A 3 -27.29 -14.04 36.55
N ARG A 4 -27.52 -15.22 35.97
CA ARG A 4 -26.47 -16.20 35.62
C ARG A 4 -25.46 -15.62 34.62
N PHE A 5 -25.93 -14.88 33.62
CA PHE A 5 -25.06 -14.30 32.59
C PHE A 5 -24.18 -13.18 33.15
N GLY A 6 -24.72 -12.36 34.05
CA GLY A 6 -23.95 -11.33 34.74
C GLY A 6 -22.85 -11.91 35.63
N ARG A 7 -23.12 -13.04 36.33
CA ARG A 7 -22.10 -13.75 37.11
C ARG A 7 -21.02 -14.35 36.23
N ALA A 8 -21.39 -15.03 35.14
CA ALA A 8 -20.44 -15.59 34.19
C ALA A 8 -19.51 -14.52 33.60
N ALA A 9 -20.06 -13.38 33.15
CA ALA A 9 -19.27 -12.27 32.63
C ALA A 9 -18.27 -11.70 33.66
N ARG A 10 -18.67 -11.59 34.94
CA ARG A 10 -17.77 -11.13 36.01
C ARG A 10 -16.68 -12.14 36.35
N ARG A 11 -16.96 -13.44 36.30
CA ARG A 11 -15.96 -14.50 36.51
C ARG A 11 -14.93 -14.51 35.37
N ALA A 12 -15.37 -14.32 34.13
CA ALA A 12 -14.50 -14.28 32.95
C ALA A 12 -13.42 -13.17 33.00
N LEU A 13 -13.63 -12.11 33.78
CA LEU A 13 -12.63 -11.03 33.98
C LEU A 13 -11.28 -11.54 34.51
N GLY A 14 -11.24 -12.72 35.15
CA GLY A 14 -9.99 -13.34 35.63
C GLY A 14 -8.98 -13.61 34.52
N ALA A 15 -9.44 -13.93 33.30
CA ALA A 15 -8.55 -14.14 32.17
C ALA A 15 -7.79 -12.86 31.78
N PHE A 16 -8.41 -11.69 31.94
CA PHE A 16 -7.83 -10.39 31.58
C PHE A 16 -6.86 -9.83 32.63
N GLU A 17 -6.84 -10.41 33.82
CA GLU A 17 -5.89 -10.02 34.88
C GLU A 17 -4.64 -10.88 34.90
N ARG A 18 -4.68 -12.07 34.28
CA ARG A 18 -3.56 -12.99 34.23
C ARG A 18 -2.74 -12.77 32.96
N PRO A 19 -1.40 -12.85 33.05
CA PRO A 19 -0.54 -12.78 31.87
C PRO A 19 -0.76 -13.99 30.97
N ALA A 20 -0.59 -13.81 29.66
CA ALA A 20 -0.47 -14.93 28.73
C ALA A 20 0.72 -15.85 29.10
N PRO A 21 0.61 -17.19 28.95
CA PRO A 21 -0.49 -17.92 28.31
C PRO A 21 -1.67 -18.31 29.23
N LEU A 22 -1.55 -18.12 30.55
CA LEU A 22 -2.58 -18.51 31.53
C LEU A 22 -3.80 -17.56 31.55
N GLY A 23 -3.62 -16.35 31.03
CA GLY A 23 -4.68 -15.39 30.71
C GLY A 23 -4.42 -14.74 29.36
N VAL A 24 -4.91 -13.52 29.17
CA VAL A 24 -4.80 -12.79 27.90
C VAL A 24 -4.04 -11.46 28.02
N ALA A 25 -3.61 -11.07 29.22
CA ALA A 25 -2.90 -9.83 29.42
C ALA A 25 -1.44 -9.90 28.92
N VAL A 26 -1.01 -8.88 28.22
CA VAL A 26 0.38 -8.66 27.80
C VAL A 26 0.75 -7.22 28.14
N ALA A 27 1.80 -7.03 28.93
CA ALA A 27 2.28 -5.69 29.28
C ALA A 27 2.69 -4.91 28.02
N HIS A 28 2.31 -3.63 27.92
CA HIS A 28 2.64 -2.79 26.77
C HIS A 28 2.82 -1.32 27.18
N GLY A 29 4.06 -0.95 27.52
CA GLY A 29 4.34 0.35 28.12
C GLY A 29 3.56 0.52 29.43
N GLN A 30 2.86 1.64 29.57
CA GLN A 30 2.04 1.95 30.76
C GLN A 30 0.64 1.28 30.76
N GLY A 31 0.34 0.43 29.78
CA GLY A 31 -0.96 -0.21 29.62
C GLY A 31 -0.85 -1.72 29.41
N GLN A 32 -1.99 -2.32 29.08
CA GLN A 32 -2.09 -3.75 28.79
C GLN A 32 -2.71 -3.99 27.43
N ARG A 33 -2.17 -4.94 26.68
CA ARG A 33 -2.82 -5.50 25.50
C ARG A 33 -3.52 -6.79 25.87
N TYR A 34 -4.66 -7.06 25.25
CA TYR A 34 -5.36 -8.33 25.40
C TYR A 34 -5.21 -9.14 24.12
N THR A 35 -4.46 -10.23 24.18
CA THR A 35 -4.16 -11.07 23.01
C THR A 35 -5.33 -12.00 22.68
N MET A 36 -5.54 -12.25 21.39
CA MET A 36 -6.50 -13.27 20.93
C MET A 36 -5.99 -14.69 21.21
N TYR A 37 -4.68 -14.90 21.03
CA TYR A 37 -4.04 -16.20 21.19
C TYR A 37 -3.07 -16.14 22.37
N SER A 38 -3.46 -16.69 23.52
CA SER A 38 -2.63 -16.65 24.73
C SER A 38 -1.35 -17.48 24.57
N PHE A 39 -1.40 -18.57 23.80
CA PHE A 39 -0.24 -19.41 23.46
C PHE A 39 0.74 -18.72 22.51
N ALA A 40 0.31 -17.67 21.80
CA ALA A 40 1.13 -16.90 20.86
C ALA A 40 0.96 -15.39 21.11
N PRO A 41 1.35 -14.87 22.28
CA PRO A 41 1.05 -13.48 22.68
C PRO A 41 1.79 -12.42 21.85
N ARG A 42 2.81 -12.83 21.09
CA ARG A 42 3.51 -11.98 20.10
C ARG A 42 2.74 -11.84 18.79
N LEU A 43 1.77 -12.71 18.52
CA LEU A 43 0.88 -12.61 17.37
C LEU A 43 -0.24 -11.61 17.70
N ARG A 44 0.07 -10.33 17.49
CA ARG A 44 -0.78 -9.20 17.89
C ARG A 44 -1.89 -8.98 16.88
N ILE A 45 -2.98 -9.74 17.01
CA ILE A 45 -4.16 -9.64 16.13
C ILE A 45 -5.08 -8.50 16.59
N TYR A 46 -5.43 -7.60 15.67
CA TYR A 46 -6.22 -6.42 16.00
C TYR A 46 -7.70 -6.71 16.28
N ASN A 47 -8.29 -7.69 15.61
CA ASN A 47 -9.72 -7.98 15.76
C ASN A 47 -10.04 -8.47 17.18
N GLY A 48 -9.25 -9.39 17.74
CA GLY A 48 -9.43 -9.92 19.09
C GLY A 48 -9.19 -8.87 20.18
N GLU A 49 -8.19 -8.01 20.02
CA GLU A 49 -7.94 -6.91 20.95
C GLU A 49 -9.13 -5.94 21.04
N LEU A 50 -9.65 -5.49 19.89
CA LEU A 50 -10.78 -4.56 19.86
C LEU A 50 -12.07 -5.22 20.39
N GLN A 51 -12.31 -6.49 20.05
CA GLN A 51 -13.45 -7.25 20.56
C GLN A 51 -13.40 -7.42 22.07
N ALA A 52 -12.22 -7.74 22.63
CA ALA A 52 -12.00 -7.81 24.07
C ALA A 52 -12.36 -6.49 24.77
N LEU A 53 -11.90 -5.35 24.23
CA LEU A 53 -12.18 -4.05 24.81
C LEU A 53 -13.65 -3.66 24.73
N ILE A 54 -14.34 -4.00 23.64
CA ILE A 54 -15.79 -3.86 23.52
C ILE A 54 -16.49 -4.62 24.64
N GLY A 55 -16.14 -5.90 24.84
CA GLY A 55 -16.72 -6.73 25.90
C GLY A 55 -16.45 -6.18 27.30
N LEU A 56 -15.22 -5.77 27.60
CA LEU A 56 -14.87 -5.16 28.89
C LEU A 56 -15.66 -3.87 29.15
N ARG A 57 -15.84 -3.03 28.12
CA ARG A 57 -16.63 -1.79 28.24
C ARG A 57 -18.11 -2.08 28.49
N ASP A 58 -18.66 -3.08 27.81
CA ASP A 58 -20.06 -3.47 27.97
C ASP A 58 -20.32 -4.06 29.36
N VAL A 59 -19.46 -4.97 29.84
CA VAL A 59 -19.55 -5.49 31.21
C VAL A 59 -19.45 -4.37 32.23
N ALA A 60 -18.51 -3.43 32.04
CA ALA A 60 -18.35 -2.28 32.92
C ALA A 60 -19.59 -1.37 32.99
N ARG A 61 -20.23 -1.12 31.84
CA ARG A 61 -21.40 -0.25 31.72
C ARG A 61 -22.68 -0.93 32.21
N ILE A 62 -22.90 -2.18 31.82
CA ILE A 62 -24.14 -2.91 32.13
C ILE A 62 -24.18 -3.35 33.60
N SER A 63 -23.05 -3.80 34.16
CA SER A 63 -23.01 -4.37 35.51
C SER A 63 -22.47 -3.45 36.60
N GLY A 64 -21.99 -2.25 36.24
CA GLY A 64 -21.32 -1.35 37.18
C GLY A 64 -19.95 -1.85 37.68
N SER A 65 -19.38 -2.92 37.11
CA SER A 65 -18.13 -3.55 37.57
C SER A 65 -16.93 -2.60 37.51
N ARG A 66 -16.39 -2.26 38.70
CA ARG A 66 -15.12 -1.51 38.85
C ARG A 66 -13.93 -2.27 38.25
N ARG A 67 -13.94 -3.61 38.32
CA ARG A 67 -12.89 -4.48 37.76
C ARG A 67 -12.83 -4.36 36.24
N ALA A 68 -13.99 -4.48 35.57
CA ALA A 68 -14.07 -4.33 34.12
C ALA A 68 -13.68 -2.91 33.67
N ARG A 69 -14.09 -1.86 34.42
CA ARG A 69 -13.67 -0.47 34.15
C ARG A 69 -12.14 -0.32 34.17
N ARG A 70 -11.45 -0.88 35.17
CA ARG A 70 -9.99 -0.82 35.27
C ARG A 70 -9.31 -1.56 34.11
N LEU A 71 -9.79 -2.74 33.76
CA LEU A 71 -9.25 -3.52 32.64
C LEU A 71 -9.42 -2.76 31.31
N PHE A 72 -10.60 -2.19 31.06
CA PHE A 72 -10.82 -1.34 29.90
C PHE A 72 -9.87 -0.13 29.89
N ALA A 73 -9.76 0.58 31.02
CA ALA A 73 -8.90 1.77 31.12
C ALA A 73 -7.41 1.48 30.90
N ARG A 74 -6.94 0.28 31.26
CA ARG A 74 -5.55 -0.15 30.98
C ARG A 74 -5.31 -0.51 29.52
N GLY A 75 -6.33 -1.02 28.81
CA GLY A 75 -6.17 -1.48 27.44
C GLY A 75 -6.55 -0.49 26.35
N GLU A 76 -7.54 0.37 26.59
CA GLU A 76 -8.01 1.34 25.60
C GLU A 76 -6.89 2.23 25.06
N PRO A 77 -6.00 2.83 25.89
CA PRO A 77 -4.96 3.69 25.36
C PRO A 77 -3.95 2.95 24.47
N VAL A 78 -3.73 1.65 24.72
CA VAL A 78 -2.86 0.79 23.90
C VAL A 78 -3.52 0.55 22.54
N ALA A 79 -4.77 0.08 22.53
CA ALA A 79 -5.51 -0.15 21.29
C ALA A 79 -5.69 1.11 20.45
N ARG A 80 -5.91 2.26 21.09
CA ARG A 80 -6.03 3.55 20.40
C ARG A 80 -4.79 3.92 19.61
N ARG A 81 -3.59 3.67 20.18
CA ARG A 81 -2.32 3.89 19.47
C ARG A 81 -2.12 2.89 18.33
N SER A 82 -2.56 1.65 18.54
CA SER A 82 -2.52 0.57 17.54
C SER A 82 -3.34 0.85 16.27
N VAL A 83 -4.36 1.72 16.34
CA VAL A 83 -5.19 2.08 15.16
C VAL A 83 -4.37 2.62 13.99
N ARG A 84 -3.29 3.36 14.26
CA ARG A 84 -2.42 3.86 13.18
C ARG A 84 -1.65 2.73 12.50
N ALA A 85 -1.18 1.74 13.27
CA ALA A 85 -0.44 0.61 12.73
C ALA A 85 -1.33 -0.39 11.98
N LEU A 86 -2.63 -0.42 12.33
CA LEU A 86 -3.67 -1.18 11.61
C LEU A 86 -3.93 -0.64 10.20
N ASP A 87 -3.91 0.68 10.01
CA ASP A 87 -4.37 1.37 8.81
C ASP A 87 -3.21 1.65 7.83
N THR A 88 -3.25 1.04 6.63
CA THR A 88 -2.21 1.25 5.59
C THR A 88 -2.43 2.53 4.78
N GLY A 89 -3.53 3.26 5.02
CA GLY A 89 -4.00 4.38 4.21
C GLY A 89 -4.80 3.96 2.97
N ALA A 90 -5.00 2.66 2.75
CA ALA A 90 -5.78 2.11 1.65
C ALA A 90 -6.48 0.78 2.01
N TRP A 91 -6.04 0.12 3.08
CA TRP A 91 -6.58 -1.13 3.60
C TRP A 91 -6.20 -1.29 5.08
N SER A 92 -6.60 -2.40 5.71
CA SER A 92 -6.17 -2.74 7.07
C SER A 92 -5.22 -3.94 7.10
N LEU A 93 -4.34 -3.98 8.08
CA LEU A 93 -3.54 -5.17 8.42
C LEU A 93 -4.34 -6.12 9.31
N TYR A 94 -4.03 -7.42 9.25
CA TYR A 94 -4.66 -8.41 10.13
C TYR A 94 -4.04 -8.37 11.55
N SER A 95 -2.72 -8.22 11.58
CA SER A 95 -1.92 -8.15 12.79
C SER A 95 -0.88 -7.04 12.68
N GLU A 96 -0.30 -6.66 13.82
CA GLU A 96 0.79 -5.69 13.85
C GLU A 96 2.00 -6.20 13.04
N GLY A 97 2.44 -5.39 12.07
CA GLY A 97 3.52 -5.76 11.14
C GLY A 97 3.17 -6.89 10.16
N GLY A 98 1.93 -7.39 10.17
CA GLY A 98 1.49 -8.50 9.35
C GLY A 98 1.06 -8.12 7.94
N ALA A 99 0.45 -9.09 7.27
CA ALA A 99 -0.14 -8.90 5.94
C ALA A 99 -1.43 -8.06 6.00
N GLU A 100 -1.79 -7.51 4.84
CA GLU A 100 -3.11 -6.91 4.62
C GLU A 100 -4.21 -7.97 4.84
N SER A 101 -5.29 -7.58 5.53
CA SER A 101 -6.41 -8.44 5.85
C SER A 101 -7.14 -8.95 4.61
N THR A 102 -7.83 -10.09 4.72
CA THR A 102 -8.89 -10.43 3.76
C THR A 102 -10.05 -9.42 3.84
N VAL A 103 -10.98 -9.45 2.90
CA VAL A 103 -12.13 -8.53 2.91
C VAL A 103 -13.03 -8.73 4.12
N GLU A 104 -13.18 -9.97 4.58
CA GLU A 104 -13.97 -10.33 5.76
C GLU A 104 -13.34 -9.72 7.01
N TYR A 105 -12.04 -9.93 7.23
CA TYR A 105 -11.34 -9.36 8.38
C TYR A 105 -11.22 -7.84 8.34
N HIS A 106 -11.08 -7.26 7.14
CA HIS A 106 -11.12 -5.81 6.96
C HIS A 106 -12.45 -5.21 7.40
N ARG A 107 -13.57 -5.82 6.98
CA ARG A 107 -14.91 -5.41 7.40
C ARG A 107 -15.11 -5.62 8.89
N LEU A 108 -14.70 -6.78 9.41
CA LEU A 108 -14.83 -7.12 10.84
C LEU A 108 -14.13 -6.09 11.73
N VAL A 109 -12.86 -5.76 11.44
CA VAL A 109 -12.13 -4.78 12.24
C VAL A 109 -12.72 -3.38 12.08
N GLY A 110 -13.24 -3.03 10.90
CA GLY A 110 -14.01 -1.81 10.68
C GLY A 110 -15.25 -1.73 11.60
N THR A 111 -16.01 -2.82 11.72
CA THR A 111 -17.15 -2.93 12.62
C THR A 111 -16.74 -2.79 14.08
N PHE A 112 -15.63 -3.40 14.51
CA PHE A 112 -15.13 -3.21 15.88
C PHE A 112 -14.67 -1.79 16.17
N LEU A 113 -14.02 -1.11 15.22
CA LEU A 113 -13.69 0.31 15.36
C LEU A 113 -14.96 1.17 15.49
N GLN A 114 -16.00 0.89 14.72
CA GLN A 114 -17.28 1.57 14.87
C GLN A 114 -17.93 1.25 16.22
N GLY A 115 -17.86 0.00 16.69
CA GLY A 115 -18.32 -0.42 18.01
C GLY A 115 -17.61 0.31 19.15
N MET A 116 -16.30 0.53 19.03
CA MET A 116 -15.51 1.34 19.96
C MET A 116 -15.88 2.82 19.88
N CYS A 117 -16.10 3.36 18.67
CA CYS A 117 -16.59 4.73 18.49
C CYS A 117 -17.90 4.97 19.25
N THR A 118 -18.92 4.12 19.04
CA THR A 118 -20.22 4.25 19.71
C THR A 118 -20.10 4.21 21.25
N ARG A 119 -19.18 3.41 21.79
CA ARG A 119 -19.02 3.22 23.24
C ARG A 119 -18.17 4.28 23.95
N THR A 120 -17.34 4.99 23.20
CA THR A 120 -16.31 5.88 23.76
C THR A 120 -16.36 7.31 23.23
N GLY A 121 -17.06 7.56 22.11
CA GLY A 121 -17.02 8.85 21.41
C GLY A 121 -15.64 9.22 20.86
N THR A 122 -14.66 8.32 20.92
CA THR A 122 -13.26 8.67 20.62
C THR A 122 -13.05 8.84 19.13
N ARG A 123 -12.66 10.06 18.73
CA ARG A 123 -12.45 10.48 17.33
C ARG A 123 -11.56 9.52 16.54
N THR A 124 -10.53 8.95 17.15
CA THR A 124 -9.61 7.99 16.51
C THR A 124 -10.36 6.77 15.96
N TYR A 125 -11.23 6.14 16.76
CA TYR A 125 -12.00 4.98 16.34
C TYR A 125 -13.07 5.36 15.31
N CYS A 126 -13.78 6.47 15.55
CA CYS A 126 -14.83 6.94 14.63
C CYS A 126 -14.26 7.26 13.24
N ALA A 127 -13.12 7.97 13.19
CA ALA A 127 -12.48 8.30 11.92
C ALA A 127 -11.94 7.05 11.24
N ALA A 128 -11.30 6.12 11.98
CA ALA A 128 -10.76 4.90 11.42
C ALA A 128 -11.87 3.98 10.87
N GLY A 129 -12.95 3.74 11.64
CA GLY A 129 -14.11 2.96 11.19
C GLY A 129 -14.67 3.47 9.87
N ARG A 130 -14.89 4.80 9.75
CA ARG A 130 -15.32 5.44 8.49
C ARG A 130 -14.31 5.29 7.36
N ARG A 131 -12.99 5.39 7.63
CA ARG A 131 -11.96 5.20 6.60
C ARG A 131 -11.96 3.76 6.06
N LEU A 132 -11.93 2.77 6.96
CA LEU A 132 -11.93 1.37 6.56
C LEU A 132 -13.20 1.00 5.77
N ALA A 133 -14.37 1.48 6.19
CA ALA A 133 -15.61 1.27 5.44
C ALA A 133 -15.51 1.76 3.98
N ARG A 134 -14.91 2.93 3.74
CA ARG A 134 -14.70 3.46 2.38
C ARG A 134 -13.70 2.63 1.57
N TYR A 135 -12.65 2.12 2.19
CA TYR A 135 -11.60 1.38 1.49
C TYR A 135 -12.10 0.15 0.73
N VAL A 136 -13.22 -0.44 1.18
CA VAL A 136 -13.91 -1.54 0.48
C VAL A 136 -14.34 -1.13 -0.93
N GLY A 137 -14.87 0.08 -1.10
CA GLY A 137 -15.36 0.61 -2.38
C GLY A 137 -14.32 1.38 -3.20
N GLU A 138 -13.14 1.66 -2.65
CA GLU A 138 -12.10 2.39 -3.36
C GLU A 138 -11.24 1.47 -4.25
N PRO A 139 -11.09 1.78 -5.56
CA PRO A 139 -10.15 1.09 -6.44
C PRO A 139 -8.70 1.13 -5.91
N PRO A 140 -7.85 0.14 -6.23
CA PRO A 140 -6.43 0.22 -5.97
C PRO A 140 -5.82 1.46 -6.65
N ARG A 141 -5.11 2.30 -5.89
CA ARG A 141 -4.35 3.39 -6.48
C ARG A 141 -3.08 2.81 -7.11
N MET A 142 -2.86 3.12 -8.39
CA MET A 142 -1.75 2.57 -9.17
C MET A 142 -0.99 3.66 -9.92
N GLN A 143 0.34 3.64 -9.80
CA GLN A 143 1.23 4.49 -10.60
C GLN A 143 2.13 3.60 -11.46
N VAL A 144 2.23 3.89 -12.76
CA VAL A 144 3.00 3.08 -13.71
C VAL A 144 4.15 3.89 -14.29
N ARG A 145 5.36 3.33 -14.19
CA ARG A 145 6.60 3.84 -14.79
C ARG A 145 7.16 2.79 -15.75
N ALA A 146 7.11 3.10 -17.03
CA ALA A 146 7.68 2.29 -18.10
C ALA A 146 8.53 3.16 -19.02
N GLN A 147 9.61 2.59 -19.55
CA GLN A 147 10.42 3.28 -20.56
C GLN A 147 9.58 3.50 -21.83
N ARG A 148 9.33 4.76 -22.21
CA ARG A 148 8.50 5.11 -23.39
C ARG A 148 9.07 4.57 -24.70
N ARG A 149 10.40 4.44 -24.79
CA ARG A 149 11.13 4.04 -26.00
C ARG A 149 12.11 2.90 -25.68
N PRO A 150 11.63 1.68 -25.38
CA PRO A 150 12.51 0.53 -25.13
C PRO A 150 13.19 0.10 -26.44
N TYR A 151 14.26 -0.67 -26.35
CA TYR A 151 14.86 -1.30 -27.53
C TYR A 151 14.21 -2.67 -27.80
N ALA A 152 13.94 -2.97 -29.06
CA ALA A 152 13.51 -4.29 -29.47
C ALA A 152 14.57 -5.34 -29.14
N ARG A 153 14.14 -6.56 -28.82
CA ARG A 153 14.97 -7.71 -28.42
C ARG A 153 15.84 -7.46 -27.17
N ARG A 154 15.56 -6.41 -26.39
CA ARG A 154 16.24 -6.11 -25.13
C ARG A 154 15.24 -6.13 -23.97
N ARG A 155 15.69 -6.63 -22.82
CA ARG A 155 14.92 -6.60 -21.57
C ARG A 155 14.64 -5.16 -21.17
N THR A 156 13.38 -4.84 -20.94
CA THR A 156 12.93 -3.56 -20.39
C THR A 156 12.09 -3.79 -19.14
N GLY A 157 12.22 -2.90 -18.17
CA GLY A 157 11.44 -2.94 -16.94
C GLY A 157 10.12 -2.17 -17.08
N ILE A 158 9.05 -2.76 -16.55
CA ILE A 158 7.79 -2.09 -16.25
C ILE A 158 7.70 -2.05 -14.72
N THR A 159 7.78 -0.85 -14.14
CA THR A 159 7.68 -0.66 -12.68
C THR A 159 6.33 -0.04 -12.37
N PHE A 160 5.66 -0.50 -11.32
CA PHE A 160 4.42 0.11 -10.86
C PHE A 160 4.29 0.01 -9.34
N THR A 161 3.47 0.88 -8.75
CA THR A 161 3.12 0.84 -7.33
C THR A 161 1.64 0.52 -7.15
N LEU A 162 1.32 -0.18 -6.06
CA LEU A 162 -0.05 -0.50 -5.64
C LEU A 162 -0.27 -0.01 -4.21
N SER A 163 -1.43 0.62 -3.95
CA SER A 163 -1.76 1.07 -2.59
C SER A 163 -2.21 -0.04 -1.65
N LYS A 164 -2.76 -1.12 -2.19
CA LYS A 164 -3.33 -2.26 -1.46
C LYS A 164 -3.08 -3.54 -2.25
N VAL A 165 -3.15 -4.70 -1.59
CA VAL A 165 -3.12 -6.03 -2.23
C VAL A 165 -4.08 -6.05 -3.41
N SER A 166 -3.67 -6.65 -4.53
CA SER A 166 -4.50 -6.68 -5.74
C SER A 166 -4.16 -7.87 -6.63
N ASP A 167 -5.18 -8.37 -7.33
CA ASP A 167 -5.01 -9.26 -8.47
C ASP A 167 -4.74 -8.39 -9.71
N VAL A 168 -3.55 -8.56 -10.29
CA VAL A 168 -3.02 -7.70 -11.35
C VAL A 168 -2.87 -8.48 -12.65
N MET A 169 -3.41 -7.93 -13.73
CA MET A 169 -3.17 -8.40 -15.09
C MET A 169 -2.37 -7.34 -15.86
N VAL A 170 -1.17 -7.73 -16.30
CA VAL A 170 -0.32 -6.91 -17.17
C VAL A 170 -0.36 -7.50 -18.58
N GLN A 171 -0.76 -6.68 -19.55
CA GLN A 171 -0.84 -7.06 -20.94
C GLN A 171 -0.10 -6.04 -21.81
N VAL A 172 0.62 -6.52 -22.82
CA VAL A 172 1.19 -5.69 -23.88
C VAL A 172 0.65 -6.20 -25.21
N LEU A 173 -0.05 -5.33 -25.92
CA LEU A 173 -0.53 -5.59 -27.28
C LEU A 173 0.47 -5.02 -28.29
N ASP A 174 0.68 -5.72 -29.41
CA ASP A 174 1.48 -5.22 -30.52
C ASP A 174 0.68 -4.20 -31.37
N ARG A 175 1.27 -3.76 -32.48
CA ARG A 175 0.62 -2.81 -33.41
C ARG A 175 -0.63 -3.36 -34.10
N ARG A 176 -0.76 -4.68 -34.23
CA ARG A 176 -1.89 -5.39 -34.85
C ARG A 176 -2.98 -5.73 -33.83
N GLY A 177 -2.74 -5.45 -32.54
CA GLY A 177 -3.68 -5.76 -31.46
C GLY A 177 -3.49 -7.15 -30.86
N HIS A 178 -2.50 -7.92 -31.32
CA HIS A 178 -2.22 -9.24 -30.77
C HIS A 178 -1.49 -9.14 -29.43
N VAL A 179 -1.73 -10.11 -28.54
CA VAL A 179 -1.08 -10.18 -27.23
C VAL A 179 0.39 -10.57 -27.40
N ALA A 180 1.28 -9.59 -27.24
CA ALA A 180 2.73 -9.82 -27.27
C ALA A 180 3.28 -10.23 -25.89
N PHE A 181 2.55 -9.94 -24.82
CA PHE A 181 2.87 -10.33 -23.45
C PHE A 181 1.60 -10.27 -22.59
N ALA A 182 1.41 -11.25 -21.71
CA ALA A 182 0.38 -11.23 -20.68
C ALA A 182 0.89 -11.92 -19.41
N ARG A 183 0.55 -11.38 -18.24
CA ARG A 183 0.86 -11.99 -16.95
C ARG A 183 -0.15 -11.58 -15.89
N GLY A 184 -0.82 -12.57 -15.30
CA GLY A 184 -1.68 -12.43 -14.11
C GLY A 184 -0.90 -12.78 -12.84
N MET A 185 -1.03 -11.98 -11.78
CA MET A 185 -0.41 -12.25 -10.47
C MET A 185 -1.22 -11.61 -9.34
N ARG A 186 -1.20 -12.21 -8.16
CA ARG A 186 -1.62 -11.54 -6.92
C ARG A 186 -0.41 -10.86 -6.29
N LEU A 187 -0.49 -9.56 -6.05
CA LEU A 187 0.62 -8.75 -5.57
C LEU A 187 0.23 -7.99 -4.30
N SER A 188 1.14 -7.89 -3.35
CA SER A 188 0.98 -7.06 -2.14
C SER A 188 0.96 -5.57 -2.48
N ARG A 189 0.59 -4.71 -1.52
CA ARG A 189 0.89 -3.28 -1.63
C ARG A 189 2.39 -3.02 -1.83
N GLY A 190 2.73 -1.87 -2.40
CA GLY A 190 4.11 -1.43 -2.60
C GLY A 190 4.56 -1.41 -4.06
N ARG A 191 5.88 -1.40 -4.27
CA ARG A 191 6.52 -1.28 -5.59
C ARG A 191 6.80 -2.66 -6.20
N HIS A 192 6.41 -2.84 -7.45
CA HIS A 192 6.58 -4.05 -8.24
C HIS A 192 7.32 -3.77 -9.54
N ARG A 193 8.04 -4.76 -10.05
CA ARG A 193 8.75 -4.68 -11.33
C ARG A 193 8.55 -5.95 -12.13
N LEU A 194 8.18 -5.79 -13.39
CA LEU A 194 8.14 -6.86 -14.38
C LEU A 194 9.16 -6.58 -15.47
N VAL A 195 9.69 -7.65 -16.04
CA VAL A 195 10.56 -7.60 -17.20
C VAL A 195 9.78 -8.07 -18.42
N TRP A 196 9.89 -7.30 -19.49
CA TRP A 196 9.32 -7.61 -20.80
C TRP A 196 10.39 -7.41 -21.87
N VAL A 197 10.29 -8.13 -22.98
CA VAL A 197 11.17 -7.99 -24.15
C VAL A 197 10.30 -7.70 -25.37
N PRO A 198 10.37 -6.50 -25.98
CA PRO A 198 9.65 -6.21 -27.21
C PRO A 198 10.26 -7.03 -28.35
N ARG A 199 9.53 -7.98 -28.92
CA ARG A 199 10.06 -8.84 -30.01
C ARG A 199 10.38 -8.06 -31.29
N HIS A 200 9.56 -7.05 -31.58
CA HIS A 200 9.67 -6.22 -32.78
C HIS A 200 9.69 -4.72 -32.43
N THR A 201 10.21 -3.93 -33.36
CA THR A 201 10.12 -2.47 -33.32
C THR A 201 8.68 -2.00 -33.53
N GLY A 202 8.41 -0.73 -33.21
CA GLY A 202 7.12 -0.09 -33.42
C GLY A 202 6.28 0.07 -32.16
N ARG A 203 4.98 0.31 -32.36
CA ARG A 203 4.03 0.65 -31.30
C ARG A 203 3.59 -0.59 -30.52
N HIS A 204 3.61 -0.47 -29.20
CA HIS A 204 3.07 -1.45 -28.25
C HIS A 204 2.14 -0.75 -27.26
N ARG A 205 1.02 -1.37 -26.90
CA ARG A 205 0.04 -0.83 -25.95
C ARG A 205 0.12 -1.64 -24.65
N LEU A 206 0.73 -1.04 -23.62
CA LEU A 206 0.75 -1.57 -22.26
C LEU A 206 -0.59 -1.27 -21.59
N ARG A 207 -1.25 -2.30 -21.08
CA ARG A 207 -2.43 -2.21 -20.21
C ARG A 207 -2.12 -2.95 -18.91
N ILE A 208 -2.30 -2.26 -17.78
CA ILE A 208 -2.24 -2.87 -16.46
C ILE A 208 -3.61 -2.70 -15.83
N VAL A 209 -4.19 -3.79 -15.36
CA VAL A 209 -5.44 -3.82 -14.61
C VAL A 209 -5.13 -4.35 -13.22
N ALA A 210 -5.64 -3.70 -12.18
CA ALA A 210 -5.56 -4.16 -10.81
C ALA A 210 -6.97 -4.25 -10.22
N VAL A 211 -7.29 -5.37 -9.59
CA VAL A 211 -8.54 -5.58 -8.85
C VAL A 211 -8.20 -5.72 -7.37
N GLY A 212 -8.77 -4.85 -6.55
CA GLY A 212 -8.55 -4.86 -5.10
C GLY A 212 -9.37 -5.94 -4.39
N PRO A 213 -9.12 -6.18 -3.09
CA PRO A 213 -9.83 -7.20 -2.31
C PRO A 213 -11.35 -6.95 -2.20
N GLY A 214 -11.80 -5.70 -2.37
CA GLY A 214 -13.22 -5.36 -2.42
C GLY A 214 -13.87 -5.55 -3.80
N GLY A 215 -13.17 -6.11 -4.78
CA GLY A 215 -13.64 -6.29 -6.17
C GLY A 215 -13.53 -5.04 -7.04
N THR A 216 -13.06 -3.92 -6.49
CA THR A 216 -12.94 -2.65 -7.19
C THR A 216 -11.76 -2.65 -8.17
N ARG A 217 -11.94 -2.03 -9.34
CA ARG A 217 -11.00 -2.13 -10.46
C ARG A 217 -10.34 -0.81 -10.79
N ALA A 218 -9.03 -0.84 -11.00
CA ALA A 218 -8.26 0.25 -11.60
C ALA A 218 -7.57 -0.24 -12.88
N ALA A 219 -7.42 0.64 -13.87
CA ALA A 219 -6.70 0.33 -15.10
C ALA A 219 -5.84 1.50 -15.54
N VAL A 220 -4.62 1.21 -16.01
CA VAL A 220 -3.72 2.18 -16.61
C VAL A 220 -3.29 1.68 -17.97
N GLN A 221 -3.25 2.60 -18.93
CA GLN A 221 -2.80 2.34 -20.28
C GLN A 221 -1.67 3.27 -20.69
N ARG A 222 -0.65 2.73 -21.37
CA ARG A 222 0.48 3.49 -21.91
C ARG A 222 0.85 2.97 -23.29
N THR A 223 1.24 3.88 -24.17
CA THR A 223 1.83 3.55 -25.47
C THR A 223 3.36 3.55 -25.34
N LEU A 224 3.99 2.47 -25.78
CA LEU A 224 5.44 2.29 -25.82
C LEU A 224 5.89 2.18 -27.29
N ILE A 225 7.03 2.76 -27.64
CA ILE A 225 7.56 2.74 -29.02
C ILE A 225 8.91 2.03 -29.01
N ALA A 226 8.93 0.74 -29.36
CA ALA A 226 10.14 -0.06 -29.40
C ALA A 226 11.03 0.38 -30.59
N LYS A 227 12.29 0.67 -30.30
CA LYS A 227 13.30 1.10 -31.29
C LYS A 227 14.24 -0.04 -31.68
N ALA A 228 14.79 0.04 -32.88
CA ALA A 228 15.88 -0.85 -33.26
C ALA A 228 17.09 -0.65 -32.34
N VAL A 229 17.80 -1.73 -32.04
CA VAL A 229 19.07 -1.65 -31.32
C VAL A 229 20.10 -0.98 -32.24
N PRO A 230 20.81 0.08 -31.81
CA PRO A 230 21.82 0.72 -32.64
C PRO A 230 22.97 -0.24 -32.95
N THR A 231 23.28 -0.40 -34.24
CA THR A 231 24.47 -1.13 -34.70
C THR A 231 25.77 -0.39 -34.33
N LYS A 232 26.91 -1.09 -34.25
CA LYS A 232 28.22 -0.46 -34.00
C LYS A 232 28.53 0.66 -35.01
N ALA A 233 28.24 0.43 -36.29
CA ALA A 233 28.41 1.41 -37.35
C ALA A 233 27.58 2.69 -37.13
N SER A 234 26.30 2.56 -36.77
CA SER A 234 25.45 3.73 -36.51
C SER A 234 25.89 4.53 -35.28
N LYS A 235 26.45 3.86 -34.26
CA LYS A 235 27.06 4.56 -33.11
C LYS A 235 28.27 5.39 -33.52
N LYS A 236 29.18 4.83 -34.35
CA LYS A 236 30.37 5.53 -34.86
C LYS A 236 29.98 6.74 -35.71
N ALA A 237 29.02 6.57 -36.63
CA ALA A 237 28.49 7.65 -37.46
C ALA A 237 27.88 8.78 -36.61
N LYS A 238 27.09 8.44 -35.59
CA LYS A 238 26.47 9.44 -34.70
C LYS A 238 27.48 10.17 -33.83
N ALA A 239 28.53 9.50 -33.38
CA ALA A 239 29.63 10.13 -32.65
C ALA A 239 30.41 11.11 -33.55
N ALA A 240 30.70 10.71 -34.79
CA ALA A 240 31.35 11.58 -35.78
C ALA A 240 30.48 12.82 -36.09
N ALA A 241 29.17 12.63 -36.31
CA ALA A 241 28.25 13.73 -36.55
C ALA A 241 28.16 14.71 -35.36
N ARG A 242 28.13 14.21 -34.12
CA ARG A 242 28.18 15.05 -32.91
C ARG A 242 29.48 15.84 -32.81
N LYS A 243 30.62 15.22 -33.11
CA LYS A 243 31.91 15.90 -33.12
C LYS A 243 31.93 17.02 -34.16
N ARG A 244 31.46 16.76 -35.38
CA ARG A 244 31.34 17.78 -36.44
C ARG A 244 30.43 18.94 -36.04
N ALA A 245 29.26 18.65 -35.45
CA ALA A 245 28.34 19.68 -34.97
C ALA A 245 28.96 20.54 -33.85
N ALA A 246 29.71 19.94 -32.93
CA ALA A 246 30.40 20.67 -31.87
C ALA A 246 31.51 21.57 -32.43
N THR A 247 32.28 21.10 -33.42
CA THR A 247 33.28 21.90 -34.11
C THR A 247 32.64 23.10 -34.82
N ALA A 248 31.59 22.86 -35.62
CA ALA A 248 30.87 23.93 -36.32
C ALA A 248 30.25 24.96 -35.36
N ALA A 249 29.78 24.53 -34.18
CA ALA A 249 29.28 25.44 -33.16
C ALA A 249 30.39 26.33 -32.57
N ARG A 250 31.59 25.79 -32.34
CA ARG A 250 32.75 26.56 -31.87
C ARG A 250 33.21 27.59 -32.90
N GLU A 251 33.28 27.20 -34.17
CA GLU A 251 33.64 28.11 -35.26
C GLU A 251 32.63 29.25 -35.42
N ARG A 252 31.33 28.95 -35.32
CA ARG A 252 30.28 29.99 -35.32
C ARG A 252 30.41 30.94 -34.14
N ALA A 253 30.69 30.43 -32.94
CA ALA A 253 30.91 31.24 -31.75
C ALA A 253 32.16 32.14 -31.90
N ALA A 254 33.27 31.61 -32.41
CA ALA A 254 34.50 32.38 -32.66
C ALA A 254 34.29 33.47 -33.71
N LYS A 255 33.57 33.18 -34.80
CA LYS A 255 33.20 34.17 -35.81
C LYS A 255 32.31 35.27 -35.23
N ALA A 256 31.32 34.91 -34.42
CA ALA A 256 30.46 35.89 -33.75
C ALA A 256 31.23 36.78 -32.77
N ALA A 257 32.20 36.24 -32.03
CA ALA A 257 33.08 37.00 -31.15
C ALA A 257 33.95 38.01 -31.92
N ARG A 258 34.53 37.60 -33.06
CA ARG A 258 35.32 38.50 -33.94
C ARG A 258 34.48 39.65 -34.50
N VAL A 259 33.25 39.37 -34.94
CA VAL A 259 32.33 40.41 -35.42
C VAL A 259 31.93 41.39 -34.30
N ARG A 260 31.74 40.90 -33.07
CA ARG A 260 31.48 41.78 -31.90
C ARG A 260 32.69 42.65 -31.55
N ALA A 261 33.89 42.09 -31.56
CA ALA A 261 35.12 42.85 -31.33
C ALA A 261 35.32 43.95 -32.39
N ALA A 262 35.12 43.64 -33.67
CA ALA A 262 35.23 44.61 -34.76
C ALA A 262 34.20 45.76 -34.68
N ARG A 263 33.00 45.50 -34.11
CA ARG A 263 31.98 46.54 -33.87
C ARG A 263 32.23 47.35 -32.60
N GLY A 264 33.01 46.83 -31.65
CA GLY A 264 33.39 47.52 -30.42
C GLY A 264 34.54 48.51 -30.60
N SER A 265 35.40 48.31 -31.60
CA SER A 265 36.52 49.23 -31.95
C SER A 265 36.12 50.38 -32.89
N ALA A 266 34.83 50.51 -33.24
CA ALA A 266 34.29 51.57 -34.10
C ALA A 266 33.40 52.58 -33.32
N ARG A 267 33.55 52.62 -32.00
CA ARG A 267 33.01 53.63 -31.08
C ARG A 267 34.16 54.24 -30.31
#